data_AF-A0A2S2NBM3-F1
#
_entry.id   AF-A0A2S2NBM3-F1
#
_cell.length_a   1.000
_cell.length_b   1.000
_cell.length_c   1.000
_cell.angle_alpha   90.00
_cell.angle_beta   90.00
_cell.angle_gamma   90.00
#
_symmetry.space_group_name_H-M   'P 1'
#
loop_
_entity.id
_entity.type
_entity.pdbx_description
1 polymer ?
#
loop_
_entity_poly.entity_id
_entity_poly.type
_entity_poly.pdbx_seq_one_letter_code
_entity_poly.pdbx_strand_id
1 'polypeptide(L)'
;MEKSLKEFNETWNTMSFEYQPHPRTKVNLLKVREEIVEILEDNQVQLQNMLSSKFVGYFYNEVFNWQLKLNTADRVINLWLEVQRIWAYLEAIFIGSGDIRIQLPEDTRRFELLDKEFKSLLVDIRANPNVIKGTGKPG
;
A
#
# COMPACT_ATOMS: atom_id res chain seq x y z
N MET A 1 -14.29 -15.02 18.69
CA MET A 1 -13.95 -13.61 18.43
C MET A 1 -12.64 -13.26 19.10
N GLU A 2 -12.52 -13.36 20.42
CA GLU A 2 -11.26 -13.07 21.14
C GLU A 2 -10.02 -13.78 20.56
N LYS A 3 -10.09 -15.09 20.34
CA LYS A 3 -8.99 -15.86 19.72
C LYS A 3 -8.59 -15.29 18.35
N SER A 4 -9.57 -15.04 17.48
CA SER A 4 -9.33 -14.51 16.13
C SER A 4 -8.77 -13.08 16.16
N LEU A 5 -9.26 -12.23 17.07
CA LEU A 5 -8.74 -10.87 17.26
C LEU A 5 -7.28 -10.88 17.74
N LYS A 6 -6.91 -11.85 18.57
CA LYS A 6 -5.53 -12.09 18.97
C LYS A 6 -4.67 -12.53 17.77
N GLU A 7 -5.16 -13.48 16.97
CA GLU A 7 -4.50 -13.95 15.74
C GLU A 7 -4.29 -12.82 14.74
N PHE A 8 -5.28 -11.92 14.56
CA PHE A 8 -5.12 -10.73 13.71
C PHE A 8 -4.00 -9.82 14.21
N ASN A 9 -3.95 -9.54 15.51
CA ASN A 9 -2.88 -8.74 16.10
C ASN A 9 -1.50 -9.38 15.84
N GLU A 10 -1.35 -10.67 16.12
CA GLU A 10 -0.08 -11.39 15.94
C GLU A 10 0.37 -11.39 14.47
N THR A 11 -0.56 -11.67 13.55
CA THR A 11 -0.30 -11.69 12.11
C THR A 11 0.11 -10.31 11.60
N TRP A 12 -0.71 -9.29 11.84
CA TRP A 12 -0.50 -7.97 11.26
C TRP A 12 0.58 -7.14 11.94
N ASN A 13 1.04 -7.53 13.14
CA ASN A 13 2.22 -6.92 13.76
C ASN A 13 3.53 -7.33 13.09
N THR A 14 3.55 -8.49 12.42
CA THR A 14 4.75 -9.01 11.76
C THR A 14 4.74 -8.77 10.24
N MET A 15 3.56 -8.65 9.64
CA MET A 15 3.41 -8.38 8.21
C MET A 15 4.02 -7.04 7.80
N SER A 16 5.00 -7.10 6.90
CA SER A 16 5.74 -5.95 6.39
C SER A 16 5.87 -6.01 4.88
N PHE A 17 5.87 -4.84 4.24
CA PHE A 17 6.14 -4.70 2.83
C PHE A 17 7.59 -5.02 2.49
N GLU A 18 7.78 -5.57 1.30
CA GLU A 18 9.10 -5.75 0.69
C GLU A 18 9.37 -4.63 -0.29
N TYR A 19 10.64 -4.51 -0.71
CA TYR A 19 11.06 -3.53 -1.69
C TYR A 19 11.98 -4.17 -2.71
N GLN A 20 11.85 -3.78 -3.97
CA GLN A 20 12.70 -4.26 -5.04
C GLN A 20 13.20 -3.11 -5.92
N PRO A 21 14.47 -3.12 -6.34
CA PRO A 21 15.01 -2.05 -7.17
C PRO A 21 14.38 -2.08 -8.56
N HIS A 22 13.91 -0.92 -9.02
CA HIS A 22 13.45 -0.74 -10.39
C HIS A 22 14.60 -1.04 -11.37
N PRO A 23 14.40 -1.84 -12.44
CA PRO A 23 15.48 -2.33 -13.29
C PRO A 23 16.37 -1.22 -13.86
N ARG A 24 15.76 -0.10 -14.28
CA ARG A 24 16.45 1.02 -14.91
C ARG A 24 16.92 2.09 -13.92
N THR A 25 16.01 2.58 -13.06
CA THR A 25 16.30 3.74 -12.18
C THR A 25 16.93 3.35 -10.85
N LYS A 26 16.93 2.06 -10.50
CA LYS A 26 17.38 1.52 -9.21
C LYS A 26 16.60 2.05 -7.99
N VAL A 27 15.51 2.79 -8.20
CA VAL A 27 14.60 3.22 -7.14
C VAL A 27 13.98 1.98 -6.52
N ASN A 28 14.02 1.85 -5.18
CA ASN A 28 13.42 0.72 -4.49
C ASN A 28 11.90 0.89 -4.45
N LEU A 29 11.21 0.14 -5.29
CA LEU A 29 9.76 0.14 -5.42
C LEU A 29 9.11 -0.79 -4.40
N LEU A 30 7.89 -0.47 -3.97
CA LEU A 30 7.11 -1.31 -3.07
C LEU A 30 6.79 -2.64 -3.77
N LYS A 31 7.00 -3.73 -3.06
CA LYS A 31 6.59 -5.08 -3.44
C LYS A 31 5.65 -5.64 -2.39
N VAL A 32 4.44 -5.98 -2.82
CA VAL A 32 3.43 -6.64 -1.99
C VAL A 32 3.47 -8.12 -2.33
N ARG A 33 3.65 -8.96 -1.32
CA ARG A 33 3.61 -10.42 -1.48
C ARG A 33 2.16 -10.85 -1.70
N GLU A 34 1.96 -11.86 -2.53
CA GLU A 34 0.64 -12.47 -2.77
C GLU A 34 -0.02 -12.92 -1.45
N GLU A 35 0.77 -13.54 -0.57
CA GLU A 35 0.37 -13.90 0.79
C GLU A 35 -0.25 -12.74 1.60
N ILE A 36 0.26 -11.51 1.45
CA ILE A 36 -0.30 -10.34 2.17
C ILE A 36 -1.71 -10.04 1.67
N VAL A 37 -1.94 -10.17 0.35
CA VAL A 37 -3.24 -9.91 -0.27
C VAL A 37 -4.24 -11.00 0.12
N GLU A 38 -3.85 -12.27 0.02
CA GLU A 38 -4.70 -13.40 0.42
C GLU A 38 -5.11 -13.31 1.89
N ILE A 39 -4.16 -13.07 2.80
CA ILE A 39 -4.43 -12.92 4.24
C ILE A 39 -5.30 -11.68 4.51
N LEU A 40 -5.18 -10.62 3.72
CA LEU A 40 -6.01 -9.42 3.85
C LEU A 40 -7.47 -9.71 3.52
N GLU A 41 -7.71 -10.32 2.36
CA GLU A 41 -9.04 -10.69 1.89
C GLU A 41 -9.72 -11.67 2.84
N ASP A 42 -9.02 -12.72 3.25
CA ASP A 42 -9.54 -13.73 4.20
C ASP A 42 -9.92 -13.09 5.54
N ASN A 43 -9.06 -12.23 6.10
CA ASN A 43 -9.32 -11.57 7.37
C ASN A 43 -10.46 -10.56 7.26
N GLN A 44 -10.62 -9.87 6.12
CA GLN A 44 -11.77 -8.99 5.87
C GLN A 44 -13.09 -9.77 5.86
N VAL A 45 -13.14 -10.93 5.21
CA VAL A 45 -14.33 -11.82 5.23
C VAL A 45 -14.62 -12.30 6.64
N GLN A 46 -13.60 -12.71 7.40
CA GLN A 46 -13.77 -13.12 8.79
C GLN A 46 -14.33 -11.99 9.67
N LEU A 47 -13.83 -10.76 9.52
CA LEU A 47 -14.32 -9.60 10.26
C LEU A 47 -15.77 -9.26 9.91
N GLN A 48 -16.15 -9.34 8.63
CA GLN A 48 -17.53 -9.13 8.20
C GLN A 48 -18.50 -10.15 8.81
N ASN A 49 -18.08 -11.42 8.87
CA ASN A 49 -18.84 -12.48 9.54
C ASN A 49 -18.96 -12.23 11.06
N MET A 50 -17.91 -11.72 11.70
CA MET A 50 -17.95 -11.35 13.12
C MET A 50 -18.89 -10.18 13.38
N LEU A 51 -18.88 -9.13 12.54
CA LEU A 51 -19.79 -7.98 12.65
C LEU A 51 -21.27 -8.39 12.48
N SER A 52 -21.52 -9.38 11.63
CA SER A 52 -22.88 -9.89 11.36
C SER A 52 -23.38 -10.83 12.46
N SER A 53 -22.52 -11.27 13.37
CA SER A 53 -22.87 -12.20 14.44
C SER A 53 -23.59 -11.48 15.58
N LYS A 54 -24.67 -12.08 16.07
CA LYS A 54 -25.42 -11.61 17.26
C LYS A 54 -24.58 -11.54 18.54
N PHE A 55 -23.40 -12.17 18.57
CA PHE A 55 -22.50 -12.20 19.72
C PHE A 55 -21.42 -11.12 19.69
N VAL A 56 -21.45 -10.21 18.70
CA VAL A 56 -20.43 -9.17 18.53
C VAL A 56 -20.41 -8.13 19.64
N GLY A 57 -21.50 -7.98 20.41
CA GLY A 57 -21.72 -6.84 21.32
C GLY A 57 -20.51 -6.44 22.18
N TYR A 58 -19.85 -7.40 22.84
CA TYR A 58 -18.67 -7.12 23.67
C TYR A 58 -17.43 -6.71 22.84
N PHE A 59 -17.25 -7.30 21.66
CA PHE A 59 -16.08 -7.11 20.80
C PHE A 59 -16.30 -6.09 19.67
N TYR A 60 -17.46 -5.45 19.60
CA TYR A 60 -17.88 -4.65 18.45
C TYR A 60 -16.85 -3.59 18.07
N ASN A 61 -16.39 -2.81 19.04
CA ASN A 61 -15.40 -1.76 18.79
C ASN A 61 -14.08 -2.33 18.26
N GLU A 62 -13.64 -3.48 18.79
CA GLU A 62 -12.38 -4.09 18.38
C GLU A 62 -12.47 -4.67 16.96
N VAL A 63 -13.55 -5.40 16.66
CA VAL A 63 -13.84 -5.95 15.33
C VAL A 63 -13.99 -4.81 14.31
N PHE A 64 -14.73 -3.76 14.65
CA PHE A 64 -14.93 -2.60 13.77
C PHE A 64 -13.61 -1.86 13.48
N ASN A 65 -12.78 -1.65 14.51
CA ASN A 65 -11.47 -1.03 14.34
C ASN A 65 -10.55 -1.86 13.44
N TRP A 66 -10.58 -3.19 13.57
CA TRP A 66 -9.86 -4.08 12.66
C TRP A 66 -10.37 -3.98 11.23
N GLN A 67 -11.69 -3.97 11.04
CA GLN A 67 -12.29 -3.79 9.71
C GLN A 67 -11.82 -2.50 9.05
N LEU A 68 -11.79 -1.38 9.78
CA LEU A 68 -11.31 -0.11 9.26
C LEU A 68 -9.82 -0.14 8.88
N LYS A 69 -8.98 -0.76 9.72
CA LYS A 69 -7.55 -0.91 9.45
C LYS A 69 -7.30 -1.72 8.18
N LEU A 70 -7.95 -2.89 8.04
CA LEU A 70 -7.76 -3.76 6.88
C LEU A 70 -8.33 -3.15 5.60
N ASN A 71 -9.50 -2.51 5.66
CA ASN A 71 -10.07 -1.80 4.50
C ASN A 71 -9.18 -0.64 4.04
N THR A 72 -8.57 0.08 5.00
CA THR A 72 -7.64 1.15 4.69
C THR A 72 -6.36 0.59 4.05
N ALA A 73 -5.83 -0.49 4.60
CA ALA A 73 -4.67 -1.18 4.04
C ALA A 73 -4.91 -1.64 2.60
N ASP A 74 -6.04 -2.30 2.35
CA ASP A 74 -6.43 -2.76 1.02
C ASP A 74 -6.51 -1.61 0.00
N ARG A 75 -7.23 -0.53 0.36
CA ARG A 75 -7.36 0.62 -0.53
C ARG A 75 -6.02 1.28 -0.83
N VAL A 76 -5.17 1.47 0.18
CA VAL A 76 -3.86 2.11 0.01
C VAL A 76 -2.94 1.22 -0.82
N ILE A 77 -2.94 -0.10 -0.60
CA ILE A 77 -2.15 -1.05 -1.39
C ILE A 77 -2.54 -0.97 -2.87
N ASN A 78 -3.84 -1.06 -3.18
CA ASN A 78 -4.32 -1.03 -4.55
C ASN A 78 -3.97 0.29 -5.25
N LEU A 79 -4.23 1.43 -4.60
CA LEU A 79 -3.89 2.74 -5.13
C LEU A 79 -2.38 2.89 -5.34
N TRP A 80 -1.56 2.42 -4.39
CA TRP A 80 -0.12 2.48 -4.49
C TRP A 80 0.40 1.70 -5.68
N LEU A 81 -0.06 0.46 -5.87
CA LEU A 81 0.35 -0.39 -6.98
C LEU A 81 -0.05 0.23 -8.33
N GLU A 82 -1.22 0.85 -8.41
CA GLU A 82 -1.66 1.58 -9.59
C GLU A 82 -0.76 2.80 -9.89
N VAL A 83 -0.54 3.66 -8.90
CA VAL A 83 0.32 4.86 -9.03
C VAL A 83 1.74 4.45 -9.42
N GLN A 84 2.30 3.43 -8.78
CA GLN A 84 3.63 2.92 -9.08
C GLN A 84 3.74 2.38 -10.52
N ARG A 85 2.71 1.68 -11.02
CA ARG A 85 2.64 1.19 -12.40
C ARG A 85 2.60 2.34 -13.40
N ILE A 86 1.75 3.35 -13.16
CA ILE A 86 1.64 4.53 -14.00
C ILE A 86 2.96 5.33 -13.98
N TRP A 87 3.55 5.51 -12.80
CA TRP A 87 4.84 6.18 -12.65
C TRP A 87 5.92 5.46 -13.46
N ALA A 88 6.05 4.13 -13.36
CA ALA A 88 7.08 3.39 -14.10
C ALA A 88 6.94 3.55 -15.62
N TYR A 89 5.69 3.59 -16.13
CA TYR A 89 5.40 3.84 -17.53
C TYR A 89 5.78 5.27 -17.95
N LEU A 90 5.36 6.28 -17.19
CA LEU A 90 5.67 7.68 -17.48
C LEU A 90 7.18 7.97 -17.36
N GLU A 91 7.85 7.34 -16.40
CA GLU A 91 9.29 7.49 -16.17
C GLU A 91 10.09 6.99 -17.38
N ALA A 92 9.67 5.89 -18.02
CA ALA A 92 10.23 5.40 -19.27
C ALA A 92 10.11 6.40 -20.42
N ILE A 93 8.99 7.13 -20.50
CA ILE A 93 8.70 8.07 -21.58
C ILE A 93 9.40 9.42 -21.36
N PHE A 94 9.18 10.04 -20.20
CA PHE A 94 9.58 11.42 -19.96
C PHE A 94 11.04 11.57 -19.49
N ILE A 95 11.60 10.55 -18.82
CA ILE A 95 13.00 10.58 -18.33
C ILE A 95 13.87 9.65 -19.17
N GLY A 96 13.35 8.51 -19.60
CA GLY A 96 14.09 7.52 -20.39
C GLY A 96 14.34 7.91 -21.85
N SER A 97 13.53 8.80 -22.44
CA SER A 97 13.64 9.21 -23.84
C SER A 97 14.08 10.66 -23.99
N GLY A 98 15.26 10.87 -24.58
CA GLY A 98 15.82 12.20 -24.82
C GLY A 98 15.00 13.05 -25.80
N ASP A 99 14.40 12.42 -26.81
CA ASP A 99 13.63 13.13 -27.84
C ASP A 99 12.31 13.66 -27.29
N ILE A 100 11.63 12.90 -26.43
CA ILE A 100 10.37 13.32 -25.78
C ILE A 100 10.62 14.56 -24.91
N ARG A 101 11.75 14.64 -24.23
CA ARG A 101 12.12 15.79 -23.41
C ARG A 101 12.25 17.08 -24.22
N ILE A 102 12.70 16.98 -25.47
CA ILE A 102 12.82 18.11 -26.38
C ILE A 102 11.45 18.46 -26.98
N GLN A 103 10.64 17.46 -27.32
CA GLN A 103 9.33 17.66 -27.95
C GLN A 103 8.26 18.15 -26.96
N LEU A 104 8.30 17.70 -25.70
CA LEU A 104 7.32 17.96 -24.65
C LEU A 104 8.00 18.49 -23.36
N PRO A 105 8.63 19.67 -23.39
CA PRO A 105 9.44 20.17 -22.28
C PRO A 105 8.60 20.49 -21.02
N GLU A 106 7.39 21.03 -21.18
CA GLU A 106 6.52 21.35 -20.04
C GLU A 106 5.98 20.10 -19.33
N ASP A 107 5.54 19.10 -20.09
CA ASP A 107 5.06 17.84 -19.51
C ASP A 107 6.21 17.07 -18.85
N THR A 108 7.41 17.11 -19.43
CA THR A 108 8.61 16.57 -18.79
C THR A 108 8.88 17.26 -17.46
N ARG A 109 8.85 18.60 -17.41
CA ARG A 109 9.05 19.36 -16.17
C ARG A 109 8.00 19.04 -15.11
N ARG A 110 6.73 18.86 -15.51
CA ARG A 110 5.66 18.41 -14.61
C ARG A 110 5.93 17.02 -14.06
N PHE A 111 6.35 16.08 -14.92
CA PHE A 111 6.67 14.73 -14.50
C PHE A 111 7.89 14.69 -13.56
N GLU A 112 8.92 15.51 -13.79
CA GLU A 112 10.07 15.62 -12.88
C GLU A 112 9.68 16.05 -11.45
N LEU A 113 8.60 16.83 -11.28
CA LEU A 113 8.05 17.16 -9.95
C LEU A 113 7.34 15.96 -9.33
N LEU A 114 6.46 15.30 -10.09
CA LEU A 114 5.77 14.09 -9.65
C LEU A 114 6.73 12.95 -9.29
N ASP A 115 7.83 12.81 -10.03
CA ASP A 115 8.88 11.84 -9.75
C ASP A 115 9.54 12.10 -8.39
N LYS A 116 9.82 13.36 -8.05
CA LYS A 116 10.36 13.74 -6.74
C LYS A 116 9.38 13.46 -5.61
N GLU A 117 8.12 13.83 -5.79
CA GLU A 117 7.05 13.57 -4.81
C GLU A 117 6.88 12.06 -4.57
N PHE A 118 6.79 11.27 -5.64
CA PHE A 118 6.66 9.82 -5.55
C PHE A 118 7.86 9.17 -4.85
N LYS A 119 9.09 9.61 -5.16
CA LYS A 119 10.30 9.14 -4.46
C LYS A 119 10.31 9.51 -2.99
N SER A 120 9.80 10.68 -2.61
CA SER A 120 9.64 11.06 -1.20
C SER A 120 8.66 10.12 -0.49
N LEU A 121 7.51 9.86 -1.10
CA LEU A 121 6.53 8.91 -0.55
C LEU A 121 7.12 7.50 -0.38
N LEU A 122 7.94 7.04 -1.33
CA LEU A 122 8.66 5.76 -1.22
C LEU A 122 9.60 5.70 -0.02
N VAL A 123 10.26 6.82 0.33
CA VAL A 123 11.10 6.90 1.53
C VAL A 123 10.24 6.81 2.79
N ASP A 124 9.10 7.50 2.82
CA ASP A 124 8.21 7.58 3.98
C ASP A 124 7.53 6.25 4.32
N ILE A 125 7.09 5.51 3.28
CA ILE A 125 6.51 4.17 3.46
C ILE A 125 7.59 3.16 3.85
N ARG A 126 8.82 3.30 3.31
CA ARG A 126 9.95 2.44 3.69
C ARG A 126 10.41 2.64 5.13
N ALA A 127 10.28 3.86 5.67
CA ALA A 127 10.55 4.13 7.07
C ALA A 127 9.55 3.40 8.00
N ASN A 128 8.39 2.97 7.51
CA ASN A 128 7.37 2.26 8.27
C ASN A 128 6.90 1.02 7.49
N PRO A 129 7.71 -0.05 7.43
CA PRO A 129 7.46 -1.16 6.52
C PRO A 129 6.28 -2.03 6.92
N ASN A 130 5.81 -1.97 8.17
CA ASN A 130 4.64 -2.73 8.61
C ASN A 130 3.40 -2.30 7.83
N VAL A 131 2.63 -3.28 7.32
CA VAL A 131 1.51 -3.02 6.41
C VAL A 131 0.49 -2.08 7.04
N ILE A 132 0.00 -2.39 8.24
CA ILE A 132 -1.05 -1.60 8.90
C ILE A 132 -0.56 -0.21 9.32
N LYS A 133 0.66 -0.11 9.84
CA LYS A 133 1.23 1.19 10.25
C LYS A 133 1.57 2.06 9.04
N GLY A 134 2.05 1.46 7.96
CA GLY A 134 2.40 2.17 6.72
C GLY A 134 1.17 2.74 6.01
N THR A 135 0.08 1.98 5.95
CA THR A 135 -1.16 2.41 5.28
C THR A 135 -2.07 3.27 6.16
N GLY A 136 -1.88 3.26 7.48
CA GLY A 136 -2.68 4.03 8.44
C GLY A 136 -2.24 5.48 8.65
N LYS A 137 -1.23 5.98 7.92
CA LYS A 137 -0.77 7.38 8.04
C LYS A 137 -1.80 8.36 7.48
N PRO A 138 -2.10 9.47 8.18
CA PRO A 138 -2.82 10.59 7.58
C PRO A 138 -2.05 11.13 6.37
N GLY A 139 -2.76 11.44 5.29
CA GLY A 139 -2.21 12.09 4.10
C GLY A 139 -1.97 13.58 4.29
#